data_AF-A0A7W1C5K3-F1
#
_entry.id   AF-A0A7W1C5K3-F1
#
_cell.length_a   1.000
_cell.length_b   1.000
_cell.length_c   1.000
_cell.angle_alpha   90.00
_cell.angle_beta   90.00
_cell.angle_gamma   90.00
#
_symmetry.space_group_name_H-M   'P 1'
#
loop_
_entity.id
_entity.type
_entity.pdbx_description
1 polymer ?
#
loop_
_entity_poly.entity_id
_entity_poly.type
_entity_poly.pdbx_seq_one_letter_code
_entity_poly.pdbx_strand_id
1 'polypeptide(L)'
;MHSFTVDAATLWLPLLKRLTERLPSWGLWKNADTALSGQGDFDSTAPVEDWSTITAEFRRWAFENGLGPVAICREVSGVLFLLAVDRERHVALELDVNARKYFRAWTMFTPADLRPVMEIDPRGFRRVRPGAEGIILLVQNGLRWGGRPDVEGLRRKEVRRFLASDPEGVRLASHLFGSADEALRAAAAAVIGGGWDRRAMLTLESWALARALTRPGVIAGRLAAPRRKRRCPLLHTIFIDDRRIDDVDAWVRAVERDHDVFHSP
;
A
#
# COMPACT_ATOMS: atom_id res chain seq x y z
N MET A 1 -21.19 8.48 5.23
CA MET A 1 -20.16 7.77 6.03
C MET A 1 -20.91 6.72 6.84
N HIS A 2 -21.04 5.51 6.32
CA HIS A 2 -21.72 4.43 7.05
C HIS A 2 -20.70 3.74 7.94
N SER A 3 -20.98 3.74 9.25
CA SER A 3 -20.17 3.09 10.27
C SER A 3 -20.39 1.59 10.21
N PHE A 4 -19.32 0.83 10.12
CA PHE A 4 -19.31 -0.63 10.14
C PHE A 4 -19.75 -1.12 11.53
N THR A 5 -20.80 -1.96 11.61
CA THR A 5 -21.27 -2.58 12.87
C THR A 5 -20.79 -4.02 13.05
N VAL A 6 -20.10 -4.60 12.07
CA VAL A 6 -19.10 -5.64 12.34
C VAL A 6 -17.79 -4.88 12.53
N ASP A 7 -17.19 -5.00 13.70
CA ASP A 7 -15.91 -4.36 14.01
C ASP A 7 -14.89 -4.77 12.92
N ALA A 8 -14.45 -3.80 12.12
CA ALA A 8 -13.51 -4.03 11.03
C ALA A 8 -12.22 -4.68 11.55
N ALA A 9 -11.82 -4.39 12.79
CA ALA A 9 -10.70 -5.08 13.41
C ALA A 9 -11.00 -6.56 13.66
N THR A 10 -12.16 -6.90 14.22
CA THR A 10 -12.63 -8.29 14.39
C THR A 10 -12.64 -9.05 13.06
N LEU A 11 -13.06 -8.40 11.97
CA LEU A 11 -13.08 -9.01 10.63
C LEU A 11 -11.66 -9.25 10.09
N TRP A 12 -10.77 -8.27 10.12
CA TRP A 12 -9.46 -8.34 9.45
C TRP A 12 -8.34 -9.00 10.26
N LEU A 13 -8.32 -8.82 11.58
CA LEU A 13 -7.21 -9.29 12.43
C LEU A 13 -6.89 -10.79 12.26
N PRO A 14 -7.88 -11.71 12.14
CA PRO A 14 -7.59 -13.11 11.90
C PRO A 14 -6.75 -13.36 10.63
N LEU A 15 -7.06 -12.67 9.53
CA LEU A 15 -6.28 -12.78 8.29
C LEU A 15 -4.85 -12.23 8.49
N LEU A 16 -4.72 -11.04 9.06
CA LEU A 16 -3.41 -10.39 9.24
C LEU A 16 -2.47 -11.21 10.12
N LYS A 17 -2.99 -11.83 11.18
CA LYS A 17 -2.25 -12.76 12.05
C LYS A 17 -1.77 -13.99 11.28
N ARG A 18 -2.67 -14.66 10.54
CA ARG A 18 -2.31 -15.84 9.73
C ARG A 18 -1.25 -15.53 8.69
N LEU A 19 -1.36 -14.41 7.99
CA LEU A 19 -0.34 -13.97 7.02
C LEU A 19 1.00 -13.70 7.72
N THR A 20 0.98 -13.07 8.89
CA THR A 20 2.20 -12.80 9.68
C THR A 20 2.91 -14.07 10.12
N GLU A 21 2.16 -15.06 10.59
CA GLU A 21 2.67 -16.35 11.06
C GLU A 21 3.22 -17.20 9.92
N ARG A 22 2.51 -17.25 8.79
CA ARG A 22 2.85 -18.14 7.67
C ARG A 22 3.91 -17.57 6.74
N LEU A 23 3.99 -16.24 6.62
CA LEU A 23 4.82 -15.57 5.63
C LEU A 23 5.75 -14.57 6.32
N PRO A 24 6.97 -14.96 6.70
CA PRO A 24 7.95 -14.09 7.38
C PRO A 24 8.36 -12.83 6.60
N SER A 25 8.12 -12.83 5.29
CA SER A 25 8.41 -11.78 4.31
C SER A 25 7.25 -10.80 4.08
N TRP A 26 6.04 -11.13 4.57
CA TRP A 26 4.84 -10.31 4.39
C TRP A 26 4.68 -9.27 5.49
N GLY A 27 4.16 -8.08 5.20
CA GLY A 27 3.75 -7.14 6.23
C GLY A 27 3.02 -5.93 5.68
N LEU A 28 2.25 -5.25 6.55
CA LEU A 28 1.61 -3.98 6.21
C LEU A 28 2.65 -2.87 6.15
N TRP A 29 2.64 -2.03 5.11
CA TRP A 29 3.59 -0.92 4.99
C TRP A 29 2.96 0.46 5.15
N LYS A 30 1.63 0.57 5.10
CA LYS A 30 0.89 1.75 5.57
C LYS A 30 -0.56 1.44 5.91
N ASN A 31 -1.27 2.44 6.46
CA ASN A 31 -2.73 2.48 6.64
C ASN A 31 -3.33 1.45 7.63
N ALA A 32 -2.52 0.73 8.42
CA ALA A 32 -3.02 -0.35 9.28
C ALA A 32 -4.15 0.11 10.22
N ASP A 33 -3.97 1.25 10.89
CA ASP A 33 -4.94 1.76 11.86
C ASP A 33 -6.21 2.31 11.19
N THR A 34 -6.06 2.97 10.03
CA THR A 34 -7.18 3.49 9.24
C THR A 34 -8.07 2.35 8.74
N ALA A 35 -7.48 1.30 8.17
CA ALA A 35 -8.21 0.13 7.69
C ALA A 35 -8.89 -0.65 8.83
N LEU A 36 -8.22 -0.84 9.97
CA LEU A 36 -8.80 -1.48 11.15
C LEU A 36 -9.95 -0.67 11.77
N SER A 37 -9.99 0.64 11.57
CA SER A 37 -11.13 1.49 11.96
C SER A 37 -12.30 1.46 10.94
N GLY A 38 -12.20 0.60 9.93
CA GLY A 38 -13.18 0.47 8.85
C GLY A 38 -13.01 1.48 7.73
N GLN A 39 -11.88 2.17 7.64
CA GLN A 39 -11.66 3.19 6.61
C GLN A 39 -10.56 2.73 5.64
N GLY A 40 -10.93 2.55 4.37
CA GLY A 40 -9.96 2.26 3.30
C GLY A 40 -9.51 0.80 3.23
N ASP A 41 -8.27 0.62 2.80
CA ASP A 41 -7.66 -0.63 2.34
C ASP A 41 -6.37 -0.97 3.11
N PHE A 42 -5.96 -2.23 2.99
CA PHE A 42 -4.65 -2.67 3.47
C PHE A 42 -3.62 -2.63 2.36
N ASP A 43 -2.59 -1.82 2.55
CA ASP A 43 -1.40 -1.82 1.71
C ASP A 43 -0.30 -2.63 2.38
N SER A 44 0.02 -3.76 1.76
CA SER A 44 1.02 -4.72 2.22
C SER A 44 2.14 -4.92 1.20
N THR A 45 3.20 -5.59 1.65
CA THR A 45 4.36 -5.95 0.83
C THR A 45 4.64 -7.44 1.03
N ALA A 46 4.97 -8.14 -0.05
CA ALA A 46 5.50 -9.50 -0.01
C ALA A 46 6.18 -9.87 -1.35
N PRO A 47 7.15 -10.79 -1.34
CA PRO A 47 7.73 -11.38 -2.54
C PRO A 47 6.67 -12.00 -3.45
N VAL A 48 6.93 -12.07 -4.75
CA VAL A 48 5.96 -12.60 -5.74
C VAL A 48 5.69 -14.08 -5.49
N GLU A 49 6.68 -14.79 -4.97
CA GLU A 49 6.65 -16.21 -4.65
C GLU A 49 5.59 -16.53 -3.58
N ASP A 50 5.25 -15.55 -2.73
CA ASP A 50 4.26 -15.69 -1.66
C ASP A 50 2.83 -15.39 -2.11
N TRP A 51 2.63 -14.84 -3.32
CA TRP A 51 1.32 -14.34 -3.78
C TRP A 51 0.25 -15.41 -3.86
N SER A 52 0.61 -16.64 -4.23
CA SER A 52 -0.33 -17.78 -4.27
C SER A 52 -0.84 -18.13 -2.87
N THR A 53 0.06 -18.17 -1.89
CA THR A 53 -0.29 -18.42 -0.49
C THR A 53 -1.14 -17.30 0.09
N ILE A 54 -0.79 -16.03 -0.17
CA ILE A 54 -1.58 -14.87 0.27
C ILE A 54 -2.99 -14.92 -0.34
N THR A 55 -3.08 -15.22 -1.63
CA THR A 55 -4.36 -15.40 -2.34
C THR A 55 -5.21 -16.47 -1.68
N ALA A 56 -4.63 -17.63 -1.36
CA ALA A 56 -5.36 -18.73 -0.73
C ALA A 56 -5.88 -18.34 0.66
N GLU A 57 -5.06 -17.69 1.48
CA GLU A 57 -5.46 -17.22 2.81
C GLU A 57 -6.54 -16.13 2.75
N PHE A 58 -6.43 -15.19 1.80
CA PHE A 58 -7.43 -14.15 1.59
C PHE A 58 -8.76 -14.73 1.14
N ARG A 59 -8.75 -15.68 0.19
CA ARG A 59 -9.97 -16.38 -0.26
C ARG A 59 -10.65 -17.12 0.88
N ARG A 60 -9.87 -17.91 1.62
CA ARG A 60 -10.35 -18.66 2.77
C ARG A 60 -10.99 -17.72 3.79
N TRP A 61 -10.29 -16.65 4.16
CA TRP A 61 -10.81 -15.63 5.07
C TRP A 61 -12.12 -15.01 4.56
N ALA A 62 -12.19 -14.64 3.29
CA ALA A 62 -13.38 -14.02 2.71
C ALA A 62 -14.60 -14.96 2.86
N PHE A 63 -14.46 -16.22 2.44
CA PHE A 63 -15.54 -17.19 2.50
C PHE A 63 -15.94 -17.56 3.94
N GLU A 64 -14.98 -17.69 4.86
CA GLU A 64 -15.24 -17.88 6.30
C GLU A 64 -16.10 -16.76 6.91
N ASN A 65 -16.12 -15.57 6.29
CA ASN A 65 -16.86 -14.40 6.75
C ASN A 65 -18.06 -14.06 5.85
N GLY A 66 -18.50 -14.97 4.97
CA GLY A 66 -19.64 -14.75 4.08
C GLY A 66 -19.40 -13.70 2.99
N LEU A 67 -18.13 -13.34 2.73
CA LEU A 67 -17.74 -12.44 1.66
C LEU A 67 -17.50 -13.23 0.38
N GLY A 68 -17.90 -12.69 -0.77
CA GLY A 68 -17.68 -13.32 -2.05
C GLY A 68 -18.51 -12.73 -3.19
N PRO A 69 -18.07 -12.86 -4.44
CA PRO A 69 -16.87 -13.58 -4.86
C PRO A 69 -15.56 -12.84 -4.55
N VAL A 70 -14.45 -13.56 -4.70
CA VAL A 70 -13.09 -13.02 -4.56
C VAL A 70 -12.44 -12.89 -5.93
N ALA A 71 -12.02 -11.67 -6.29
CA ALA A 71 -11.40 -11.37 -7.56
C ALA A 71 -9.93 -10.97 -7.39
N ILE A 72 -9.11 -11.30 -8.39
CA ILE A 72 -7.66 -11.07 -8.37
C ILE A 72 -7.24 -10.24 -9.57
N CYS A 73 -6.45 -9.19 -9.35
CA CYS A 73 -5.80 -8.45 -10.43
C CYS A 73 -4.28 -8.39 -10.27
N ARG A 74 -3.56 -8.61 -11.37
CA ARG A 74 -2.09 -8.49 -11.49
C ARG A 74 -1.66 -7.57 -12.63
N GLU A 75 -2.58 -6.77 -13.17
CA GLU A 75 -2.31 -5.92 -14.34
C GLU A 75 -1.25 -4.84 -14.07
N VAL A 76 -1.11 -4.40 -12.82
CA VAL A 76 -0.05 -3.47 -12.43
C VAL A 76 1.20 -4.27 -12.07
N SER A 77 2.26 -4.12 -12.86
CA SER A 77 3.52 -4.81 -12.65
C SER A 77 4.02 -4.67 -11.21
N GLY A 78 4.19 -5.80 -10.53
CA GLY A 78 4.69 -5.88 -9.16
C GLY A 78 3.66 -5.56 -8.08
N VAL A 79 2.36 -5.55 -8.41
CA VAL A 79 1.27 -5.42 -7.44
C VAL A 79 0.23 -6.51 -7.69
N LEU A 80 -0.19 -7.15 -6.61
CA LEU A 80 -1.35 -8.03 -6.56
C LEU A 80 -2.47 -7.30 -5.82
N PHE A 81 -3.63 -7.17 -6.46
CA PHE A 81 -4.85 -6.67 -5.85
C PHE A 81 -5.78 -7.85 -5.57
N LEU A 82 -6.29 -7.94 -4.35
CA LEU A 82 -7.25 -8.95 -3.91
C LEU A 82 -8.51 -8.25 -3.41
N LEU A 83 -9.65 -8.56 -4.03
CA LEU A 83 -10.94 -7.97 -3.68
C LEU A 83 -11.91 -9.05 -3.24
N ALA A 84 -12.48 -8.92 -2.05
CA ALA A 84 -13.60 -9.73 -1.58
C ALA A 84 -14.88 -8.88 -1.56
N VAL A 85 -15.93 -9.33 -2.25
CA VAL A 85 -17.18 -8.55 -2.35
C VAL A 85 -18.07 -8.79 -1.14
N ASP A 86 -18.46 -7.71 -0.47
CA ASP A 86 -19.58 -7.69 0.47
C ASP A 86 -20.86 -7.38 -0.33
N ARG A 87 -21.61 -8.44 -0.67
CA ARG A 87 -22.82 -8.35 -1.51
C ARG A 87 -23.91 -7.52 -0.86
N GLU A 88 -24.08 -7.64 0.45
CA GLU A 88 -25.13 -6.92 1.19
C GLU A 88 -24.87 -5.41 1.18
N ARG A 89 -23.60 -5.02 1.28
CA ARG A 89 -23.21 -3.62 1.36
C ARG A 89 -22.80 -3.01 0.03
N HIS A 90 -22.76 -3.78 -1.05
CA HIS A 90 -22.37 -3.31 -2.38
C HIS A 90 -20.97 -2.65 -2.37
N VAL A 91 -20.04 -3.24 -1.61
CA VAL A 91 -18.65 -2.76 -1.51
C VAL A 91 -17.64 -3.90 -1.61
N ALA A 92 -16.42 -3.60 -2.04
CA ALA A 92 -15.31 -4.54 -2.02
C ALA A 92 -14.34 -4.23 -0.87
N LEU A 93 -13.89 -5.29 -0.19
CA LEU A 93 -12.80 -5.27 0.77
C LEU A 93 -11.50 -5.60 0.03
N GLU A 94 -10.48 -4.77 0.25
CA GLU A 94 -9.28 -4.73 -0.57
C GLU A 94 -8.00 -5.01 0.23
N LEU A 95 -7.15 -5.89 -0.31
CA LEU A 95 -5.78 -6.08 0.11
C LEU A 95 -4.82 -5.92 -1.08
N ASP A 96 -3.96 -4.91 -0.98
CA ASP A 96 -2.88 -4.63 -1.92
C ASP A 96 -1.60 -5.30 -1.45
N VAL A 97 -0.94 -6.05 -2.34
CA VAL A 97 0.34 -6.69 -2.05
C VAL A 97 1.37 -6.21 -3.07
N ASN A 98 2.30 -5.38 -2.62
CA ASN A 98 3.35 -4.81 -3.46
C ASN A 98 4.59 -5.69 -3.36
N ALA A 99 5.07 -6.24 -4.48
CA ALA A 99 6.40 -6.86 -4.55
C ALA A 99 7.52 -5.82 -4.63
N ARG A 100 7.15 -4.56 -4.89
CA ARG A 100 8.03 -3.40 -4.93
C ARG A 100 7.19 -2.13 -4.98
N LYS A 101 7.72 -1.05 -4.43
CA LYS A 101 7.11 0.28 -4.53
C LYS A 101 8.02 1.24 -5.25
N TYR A 102 7.46 2.25 -5.89
CA TYR A 102 8.22 3.15 -6.75
C TYR A 102 8.00 4.63 -6.44
N PHE A 103 9.10 5.39 -6.47
CA PHE A 103 9.11 6.85 -6.43
C PHE A 103 9.94 7.36 -7.61
N ARG A 104 9.37 8.23 -8.45
CA ARG A 104 10.03 8.77 -9.66
C ARG A 104 10.71 7.69 -10.53
N ALA A 105 10.03 6.57 -10.73
CA ALA A 105 10.51 5.37 -11.44
C ALA A 105 11.72 4.64 -10.82
N TRP A 106 12.26 5.09 -9.68
CA TRP A 106 13.14 4.30 -8.84
C TRP A 106 12.34 3.38 -7.91
N THR A 107 12.89 2.20 -7.60
CA THR A 107 12.29 1.26 -6.63
C THR A 107 12.61 1.72 -5.23
N MET A 108 11.60 2.24 -4.54
CA MET A 108 11.73 2.80 -3.20
C MET A 108 11.99 1.74 -2.14
N PHE A 109 11.32 0.62 -2.25
CA PHE A 109 11.57 -0.55 -1.42
C PHE A 109 11.06 -1.82 -2.11
N THR A 110 11.62 -2.93 -1.68
CA THR A 110 11.14 -4.30 -1.83
C THR A 110 10.71 -4.84 -0.46
N PRO A 111 10.04 -6.01 -0.39
CA PRO A 111 9.72 -6.65 0.89
C PRO A 111 10.95 -6.87 1.78
N ALA A 112 12.08 -7.26 1.18
CA ALA A 112 13.33 -7.50 1.91
C ALA A 112 13.86 -6.22 2.56
N ASP A 113 13.75 -5.09 1.86
CA ASP A 113 14.19 -3.78 2.36
C ASP A 113 13.40 -3.33 3.58
N LEU A 114 12.11 -3.68 3.67
CA LEU A 114 11.25 -3.28 4.79
C LEU A 114 11.38 -4.17 6.02
N ARG A 115 11.89 -5.40 5.88
CA ARG A 115 12.01 -6.35 7.00
C ARG A 115 12.76 -5.78 8.22
N PRO A 116 13.89 -5.05 8.09
CA PRO A 116 14.59 -4.47 9.23
C PRO A 116 13.82 -3.35 9.96
N VAL A 117 12.81 -2.76 9.31
CA VAL A 117 11.96 -1.69 9.86
C VAL A 117 10.53 -2.16 10.14
N MET A 118 10.31 -3.47 10.14
CA MET A 118 9.04 -4.07 10.53
C MET A 118 9.08 -4.52 11.99
N GLU A 119 7.94 -4.44 12.63
CA GLU A 119 7.68 -4.93 13.97
C GLU A 119 6.39 -5.76 14.01
N ILE A 120 6.24 -6.55 15.07
CA ILE A 120 4.96 -7.19 15.38
C ILE A 120 4.14 -6.18 16.18
N ASP A 121 3.04 -5.75 15.58
CA ASP A 121 2.04 -4.92 16.25
C ASP A 121 1.48 -5.67 17.48
N PRO A 122 1.15 -4.98 18.60
CA PRO A 122 0.55 -5.62 19.76
C PRO A 122 -0.72 -6.44 19.46
N ARG A 123 -1.42 -6.14 18.37
CA ARG A 123 -2.59 -6.89 17.88
C ARG A 123 -2.21 -8.19 17.15
N GLY A 124 -0.92 -8.49 16.96
CA GLY A 124 -0.40 -9.77 16.47
C GLY A 124 -0.08 -9.85 14.97
N PHE A 125 0.03 -8.71 14.27
CA PHE A 125 0.38 -8.70 12.84
C PHE A 125 1.66 -7.91 12.56
N ARG A 126 2.35 -8.23 11.47
CA ARG A 126 3.56 -7.52 11.06
C ARG A 126 3.22 -6.22 10.34
N ARG A 127 3.81 -5.12 10.80
CA ARG A 127 3.72 -3.81 10.14
C ARG A 127 5.06 -3.11 10.10
N VAL A 128 5.22 -2.17 9.18
CA VAL A 128 6.29 -1.18 9.23
C VAL A 128 6.08 -0.28 10.45
N ARG A 129 7.17 0.04 11.14
CA ARG A 129 7.17 0.95 12.29
C ARG A 129 6.64 2.33 11.91
N PRO A 130 5.98 3.07 12.82
CA PRO A 130 5.38 4.37 12.52
C PRO A 130 6.35 5.37 11.88
N GLY A 131 7.59 5.49 12.35
CA GLY A 131 8.55 6.45 11.81
C GLY A 131 8.99 6.11 10.39
N ALA A 132 9.14 4.81 10.11
CA ALA A 132 9.46 4.30 8.79
C ALA A 132 8.29 4.48 7.80
N GLU A 133 7.05 4.27 8.25
CA GLU A 133 5.84 4.58 7.50
C GLU A 133 5.78 6.09 7.19
N GLY A 134 6.11 6.95 8.15
CA GLY A 134 6.22 8.40 7.97
C GLY A 134 7.19 8.80 6.86
N ILE A 135 8.35 8.16 6.78
CA ILE A 135 9.34 8.38 5.71
C ILE A 135 8.77 7.98 4.35
N ILE A 136 8.16 6.81 4.25
CA ILE A 136 7.54 6.32 3.03
C ILE A 136 6.43 7.28 2.55
N LEU A 137 5.59 7.75 3.47
CA LEU A 137 4.50 8.69 3.18
C LEU A 137 5.02 10.08 2.82
N LEU A 138 6.09 10.55 3.45
CA LEU A 138 6.74 11.82 3.11
C LEU A 138 7.19 11.83 1.65
N VAL A 139 7.86 10.77 1.20
CA VAL A 139 8.37 10.66 -0.16
C VAL A 139 7.24 10.46 -1.18
N GLN A 140 6.25 9.62 -0.86
CA GLN A 140 5.17 9.32 -1.80
C GLN A 140 4.12 10.42 -1.92
N ASN A 141 3.75 11.04 -0.80
CA ASN A 141 2.58 11.90 -0.69
C ASN A 141 2.93 13.33 -0.28
N GLY A 142 4.13 13.56 0.27
CA GLY A 142 4.55 14.89 0.71
C GLY A 142 5.33 15.69 -0.32
N LEU A 143 5.80 15.07 -1.41
CA LEU A 143 6.73 15.67 -2.35
C LEU A 143 6.14 15.86 -3.76
N ARG A 144 6.06 17.10 -4.21
CA ARG A 144 5.78 17.51 -5.60
C ARG A 144 7.08 17.76 -6.38
N TRP A 145 6.95 17.83 -7.70
CA TRP A 145 8.08 18.11 -8.59
C TRP A 145 8.81 19.42 -8.23
N GLY A 146 10.14 19.36 -8.32
CA GLY A 146 11.03 20.48 -8.02
C GLY A 146 11.22 20.70 -6.52
N GLY A 147 11.14 19.64 -5.73
CA GLY A 147 11.32 19.69 -4.27
C GLY A 147 10.20 20.42 -3.52
N ARG A 148 9.03 20.61 -4.12
CA ARG A 148 7.94 21.41 -3.52
C ARG A 148 7.09 20.56 -2.57
N PRO A 149 6.54 21.13 -1.48
CA PRO A 149 5.67 20.37 -0.59
C PRO A 149 4.31 20.10 -1.23
N ASP A 150 3.74 18.94 -0.94
CA ASP A 150 2.31 18.69 -1.04
C ASP A 150 1.68 18.85 0.34
N VAL A 151 1.27 20.06 0.68
CA VAL A 151 0.73 20.39 2.01
C VAL A 151 -0.50 19.55 2.35
N GLU A 152 -1.37 19.33 1.36
CA GLU A 152 -2.58 18.54 1.55
C GLU A 152 -2.24 17.04 1.71
N GLY A 153 -1.28 16.54 0.93
CA GLY A 153 -0.78 15.17 1.08
C GLY A 153 -0.16 14.92 2.45
N LEU A 154 0.69 15.84 2.93
CA LEU A 154 1.29 15.79 4.27
C LEU A 154 0.24 15.77 5.38
N ARG A 155 -0.77 16.63 5.26
CA ARG A 155 -1.86 16.77 6.23
C ARG A 155 -2.75 15.53 6.25
N ARG A 156 -3.28 15.12 5.11
CA ARG A 156 -4.23 14.00 4.98
C ARG A 156 -3.61 12.67 5.39
N LYS A 157 -2.30 12.50 5.21
CA LYS A 157 -1.56 11.29 5.60
C LYS A 157 -0.88 11.41 6.95
N GLU A 158 -1.15 12.49 7.69
CA GLU A 158 -0.60 12.76 9.03
C GLU A 158 0.92 12.56 9.11
N VAL A 159 1.65 12.90 8.04
CA VAL A 159 3.06 12.52 7.88
C VAL A 159 3.90 13.01 9.07
N ARG A 160 3.63 14.23 9.55
CA ARG A 160 4.30 14.80 10.72
C ARG A 160 4.12 13.96 11.98
N ARG A 161 2.92 13.42 12.22
CA ARG A 161 2.61 12.59 13.40
C ARG A 161 3.45 11.31 13.40
N PHE A 162 3.46 10.60 12.27
CA PHE A 162 4.26 9.39 12.10
C PHE A 162 5.75 9.65 12.31
N LEU A 163 6.31 10.67 11.63
CA LEU A 163 7.72 11.03 11.75
C LEU A 163 8.11 11.40 13.20
N ALA A 164 7.26 12.14 13.91
CA ALA A 164 7.54 12.57 15.28
C ALA A 164 7.43 11.43 16.31
N SER A 165 6.57 10.43 16.06
CA SER A 165 6.26 9.36 17.02
C SER A 165 7.34 8.30 17.17
N ASP A 166 8.24 8.15 16.19
CA ASP A 166 9.27 7.10 16.19
C ASP A 166 10.54 7.55 15.44
N PRO A 167 11.41 8.34 16.11
CA PRO A 167 12.66 8.82 15.51
C PRO A 167 13.60 7.69 15.07
N GLU A 168 13.56 6.54 15.74
CA GLU A 168 14.37 5.39 15.38
C GLU A 168 13.89 4.75 14.07
N GLY A 169 12.57 4.61 13.88
CA GLY A 169 12.01 4.17 12.60
C GLY A 169 12.35 5.13 11.45
N VAL A 170 12.36 6.44 11.71
CA VAL A 170 12.83 7.45 10.73
C VAL A 170 14.28 7.21 10.35
N ARG A 171 15.16 7.01 11.33
CA ARG A 171 16.59 6.76 11.10
C ARG A 171 16.81 5.49 10.27
N LEU A 172 16.19 4.39 10.67
CA LEU A 172 16.35 3.10 9.99
C LEU A 172 15.82 3.13 8.55
N ALA A 173 14.64 3.72 8.32
CA ALA A 173 14.05 3.78 6.99
C ALA A 173 14.77 4.75 6.05
N SER A 174 15.45 5.77 6.57
CA SER A 174 16.20 6.71 5.73
C SER A 174 17.37 6.04 5.00
N HIS A 175 17.94 4.97 5.57
CA HIS A 175 18.98 4.16 4.92
C HIS A 175 18.53 3.48 3.62
N LEU A 176 17.22 3.29 3.41
CA LEU A 176 16.67 2.78 2.15
C LEU A 176 16.99 3.68 0.96
N PHE A 177 17.34 4.94 1.22
CA PHE A 177 17.64 5.96 0.22
C PHE A 177 19.14 6.14 0.00
N GLY A 178 19.97 5.24 0.52
CA GLY A 178 21.41 5.17 0.25
C GLY A 178 22.11 6.52 0.49
N SER A 179 22.75 7.08 -0.54
CA SER A 179 23.46 8.36 -0.43
C SER A 179 22.54 9.58 -0.22
N ALA A 180 21.21 9.44 -0.35
CA ALA A 180 20.25 10.51 -0.04
C ALA A 180 19.69 10.41 1.39
N ASP A 181 20.18 9.47 2.20
CA ASP A 181 19.77 9.22 3.59
C ASP A 181 19.82 10.49 4.47
N GLU A 182 20.94 11.22 4.47
CA GLU A 182 21.07 12.46 5.25
C GLU A 182 20.10 13.55 4.82
N ALA A 183 19.90 13.71 3.51
CA ALA A 183 18.94 14.68 2.98
C ALA A 183 17.52 14.30 3.43
N LEU A 184 17.16 13.03 3.36
CA LEU A 184 15.84 12.58 3.80
C LEU A 184 15.62 12.80 5.30
N ARG A 185 16.64 12.55 6.14
CA ARG A 185 16.58 12.89 7.57
C ARG A 185 16.42 14.38 7.82
N ALA A 186 17.16 15.23 7.10
CA ALA A 186 17.02 16.68 7.20
C ALA A 186 15.60 17.15 6.81
N ALA A 187 15.05 16.57 5.74
CA ALA A 187 13.69 16.88 5.31
C ALA A 187 12.64 16.40 6.34
N ALA A 188 12.82 15.22 6.93
CA ALA A 188 11.95 14.72 8.00
C ALA A 188 12.01 15.63 9.23
N ALA A 189 13.20 16.05 9.67
CA ALA A 189 13.37 16.99 10.78
C ALA A 189 12.69 18.34 10.50
N ALA A 190 12.82 18.86 9.28
CA ALA A 190 12.14 20.09 8.86
C ALA A 190 10.61 19.95 8.97
N VAL A 191 10.03 18.84 8.49
CA VAL A 191 8.58 18.57 8.59
C VAL A 191 8.13 18.43 10.04
N ILE A 192 8.91 17.76 10.90
CA ILE A 192 8.64 17.67 12.35
C ILE A 192 8.58 19.07 12.97
N GLY A 193 9.52 19.95 12.59
CA GLY A 193 9.57 21.35 12.99
C GLY A 193 8.49 22.25 12.37
N GLY A 194 7.61 21.71 11.51
CA GLY A 194 6.57 22.49 10.82
C GLY A 194 7.05 23.27 9.61
N GLY A 195 8.30 23.05 9.18
CA GLY A 195 8.92 23.66 8.00
C GLY A 195 9.04 22.69 6.82
N TRP A 196 9.84 23.11 5.84
CA TRP A 196 10.13 22.32 4.64
C TRP A 196 11.54 22.58 4.14
N ASP A 197 12.36 21.54 4.03
CA ASP A 197 13.69 21.64 3.42
C ASP A 197 13.62 21.30 1.93
N ARG A 198 13.48 22.34 1.10
CA ARG A 198 13.42 22.19 -0.35
C ARG A 198 14.73 21.64 -0.93
N ARG A 199 15.89 21.98 -0.35
CA ARG A 199 17.19 21.54 -0.87
C ARG A 199 17.36 20.05 -0.66
N ALA A 200 17.06 19.57 0.54
CA ALA A 200 17.05 18.14 0.85
C ALA A 200 16.11 17.35 -0.08
N MET A 201 14.91 17.88 -0.32
CA MET A 201 13.92 17.25 -1.20
C MET A 201 14.36 17.22 -2.68
N LEU A 202 15.05 18.26 -3.16
CA LEU A 202 15.66 18.27 -4.49
C LEU A 202 16.80 17.25 -4.60
N THR A 203 17.62 17.10 -3.56
CA THR A 203 18.67 16.07 -3.52
C THR A 203 18.05 14.68 -3.64
N LEU A 204 17.00 14.41 -2.87
CA LEU A 204 16.26 13.15 -2.92
C LEU A 204 15.65 12.89 -4.30
N GLU A 205 14.96 13.88 -4.88
CA GLU A 205 14.34 13.76 -6.21
C GLU A 205 15.39 13.51 -7.30
N SER A 206 16.51 14.25 -7.28
CA SER A 206 17.60 14.09 -8.24
C SER A 206 18.25 12.71 -8.12
N TRP A 207 18.48 12.25 -6.90
CA TRP A 207 19.01 10.92 -6.64
C TRP A 207 18.08 9.82 -7.17
N ALA A 208 16.77 9.93 -6.91
CA ALA A 208 15.79 8.97 -7.39
C ALA A 208 15.74 8.94 -8.94
N LEU A 209 15.77 10.10 -9.59
CA LEU A 209 15.80 10.18 -11.06
C LEU A 209 17.08 9.56 -11.63
N ALA A 210 18.25 9.85 -11.06
CA ALA A 210 19.51 9.26 -11.50
C ALA A 210 19.48 7.73 -11.38
N ARG A 211 18.92 7.20 -10.28
CA ARG A 211 18.74 5.76 -10.11
C ARG A 211 17.73 5.17 -11.10
N ALA A 212 16.66 5.89 -11.43
CA ALA A 212 15.64 5.42 -12.37
C ALA A 212 16.20 5.17 -13.78
N LEU A 213 17.24 5.91 -14.21
CA LEU A 213 17.92 5.69 -15.48
C LEU A 213 18.49 4.27 -15.64
N THR A 214 18.80 3.59 -14.54
CA THR A 214 19.30 2.20 -14.55
C THR A 214 18.20 1.15 -14.79
N ARG A 215 16.92 1.56 -14.87
CA ARG A 215 15.77 0.64 -14.98
C ARG A 215 14.74 1.10 -16.02
N PRO A 216 15.09 1.11 -17.32
CA PRO A 216 14.22 1.61 -18.39
C PRO A 216 12.86 0.90 -18.47
N GLY A 217 12.80 -0.40 -18.17
CA GLY A 217 11.55 -1.16 -18.17
C GLY A 217 10.51 -0.65 -17.16
N VAL A 218 10.94 -0.10 -16.02
CA VAL A 218 10.04 0.48 -15.01
C VAL A 218 9.39 1.77 -15.54
N ILE A 219 10.15 2.58 -16.26
CA ILE A 219 9.65 3.83 -16.87
C ILE A 219 8.55 3.49 -17.89
N ALA A 220 8.82 2.54 -18.79
CA ALA A 220 7.86 2.09 -19.80
C ALA A 220 6.56 1.56 -19.15
N GLY A 221 6.67 0.71 -18.13
CA GLY A 221 5.51 0.17 -17.40
C GLY A 221 4.63 1.26 -16.78
N ARG A 222 5.24 2.33 -16.25
CA ARG A 222 4.49 3.46 -15.66
C ARG A 222 3.70 4.27 -16.69
N LEU A 223 4.18 4.39 -17.92
CA LEU A 223 3.46 5.07 -18.99
C LEU A 223 2.19 4.31 -19.41
N ALA A 224 2.17 2.98 -19.25
CA ALA A 224 1.00 2.16 -19.55
C ALA A 224 -0.04 2.13 -18.41
N ALA A 225 0.37 2.43 -17.16
CA ALA A 225 -0.49 2.27 -15.98
C ALA A 225 -1.81 3.06 -16.00
N PRO A 226 -1.87 4.34 -16.44
CA PRO A 226 -3.14 5.07 -16.50
C PRO A 226 -4.17 4.44 -17.43
N ARG A 227 -3.72 3.84 -18.55
CA ARG A 227 -4.62 3.15 -19.48
C ARG A 227 -5.18 1.87 -18.87
N ARG A 228 -4.34 1.08 -18.18
CA ARG A 228 -4.76 -0.14 -17.47
C ARG A 228 -5.80 0.16 -16.39
N LYS A 229 -5.54 1.17 -15.55
CA LYS A 229 -6.47 1.60 -14.48
C LYS A 229 -7.87 1.96 -14.97
N ARG A 230 -8.00 2.47 -16.20
CA ARG A 230 -9.30 2.84 -16.78
C ARG A 230 -10.01 1.69 -17.47
N ARG A 231 -9.29 0.66 -17.91
CA ARG A 231 -9.85 -0.45 -18.71
C ARG A 231 -10.13 -1.69 -17.89
N CYS A 232 -9.32 -1.94 -16.87
CA CYS A 232 -9.50 -3.06 -15.97
C CYS A 232 -10.68 -2.77 -15.02
N PRO A 233 -11.75 -3.60 -15.02
CA PRO A 233 -12.91 -3.38 -14.15
C PRO A 233 -12.53 -3.40 -12.66
N LEU A 234 -11.57 -4.26 -12.26
CA LEU A 234 -11.06 -4.30 -10.89
C LEU A 234 -10.35 -3.01 -10.50
N LEU A 235 -9.39 -2.54 -11.31
CA LEU A 235 -8.68 -1.31 -11.01
C LEU A 235 -9.58 -0.07 -11.08
N HIS A 236 -10.60 -0.09 -11.95
CA HIS A 236 -11.61 0.97 -11.99
C HIS A 236 -12.37 1.04 -10.66
N THR A 237 -12.84 -0.11 -10.17
CA THR A 237 -13.55 -0.23 -8.89
C THR A 237 -12.71 0.32 -7.73
N ILE A 238 -11.42 -0.03 -7.69
CA ILE A 238 -10.48 0.41 -6.66
C ILE A 238 -10.22 1.93 -6.73
N PHE A 239 -9.83 2.43 -7.92
CA PHE A 239 -9.26 3.77 -8.04
C PHE A 239 -10.26 4.87 -8.43
N ILE A 240 -11.42 4.50 -8.97
CA ILE A 240 -12.43 5.43 -9.48
C ILE A 240 -13.70 5.35 -8.63
N ASP A 241 -14.20 4.15 -8.36
CA ASP A 241 -15.50 3.96 -7.69
C ASP A 241 -15.38 3.84 -6.16
N ASP A 242 -14.18 4.01 -5.60
CA ASP A 242 -13.89 3.89 -4.17
C ASP A 242 -14.40 2.56 -3.57
N ARG A 243 -14.19 1.47 -4.31
CA ARG A 243 -14.62 0.09 -4.01
C ARG A 243 -16.14 -0.12 -3.95
N ARG A 244 -16.95 0.82 -4.43
CA ARG A 244 -18.41 0.66 -4.49
C ARG A 244 -18.79 -0.10 -5.76
N ILE A 245 -19.80 -0.97 -5.66
CA ILE A 245 -20.25 -1.82 -6.75
C ILE A 245 -21.77 -1.72 -6.87
N ASP A 246 -22.24 -0.96 -7.87
CA ASP A 246 -23.68 -0.71 -8.05
C ASP A 246 -24.46 -2.00 -8.35
N ASP A 247 -24.04 -2.75 -9.37
CA ASP A 247 -24.60 -4.07 -9.73
C ASP A 247 -23.50 -5.13 -9.59
N VAL A 248 -23.57 -5.89 -8.49
CA VAL A 248 -22.58 -6.92 -8.18
C VAL A 248 -22.54 -8.00 -9.26
N ASP A 249 -23.69 -8.47 -9.75
CA ASP A 249 -23.68 -9.58 -10.70
C ASP A 249 -23.18 -9.14 -12.08
N ALA A 250 -23.51 -7.91 -12.51
CA ALA A 250 -22.92 -7.33 -13.73
C ALA A 250 -21.41 -7.11 -13.58
N TRP A 251 -20.97 -6.63 -12.42
CA TRP A 251 -19.55 -6.44 -12.12
C TRP A 251 -18.80 -7.78 -12.17
N VAL A 252 -19.32 -8.83 -11.52
CA VAL A 252 -18.73 -10.18 -11.54
C VAL A 252 -18.59 -10.68 -12.96
N ARG A 253 -19.66 -10.62 -13.77
CA ARG A 253 -19.61 -11.02 -15.19
C ARG A 253 -18.60 -10.23 -16.02
N ALA A 254 -18.35 -8.97 -15.68
CA ALA A 254 -17.37 -8.15 -16.37
C ALA A 254 -15.94 -8.53 -15.97
N VAL A 255 -15.70 -8.79 -14.68
CA VAL A 255 -14.39 -9.19 -14.14
C VAL A 255 -13.98 -10.58 -14.61
N GLU A 256 -14.90 -11.55 -14.59
CA GLU A 256 -14.67 -12.95 -14.99
C GLU A 256 -14.20 -13.12 -16.44
N ARG A 257 -14.39 -12.12 -17.30
CA ARG A 257 -13.94 -12.18 -18.70
C ARG A 257 -12.41 -12.26 -18.80
N ASP A 258 -11.70 -11.58 -17.90
CA ASP A 258 -10.27 -11.35 -18.02
C ASP A 258 -9.49 -11.60 -16.71
N HIS A 259 -10.16 -12.00 -15.63
CA HIS A 259 -9.56 -12.18 -14.31
C HIS A 259 -9.99 -13.47 -13.61
N ASP A 260 -9.13 -13.95 -12.73
CA ASP A 260 -9.45 -15.05 -11.83
C ASP A 260 -10.48 -14.58 -10.80
N VAL A 261 -11.65 -15.23 -10.78
CA VAL A 261 -12.72 -15.01 -9.82
C VAL A 261 -13.05 -16.32 -9.13
N PHE A 262 -13.15 -16.28 -7.81
CA PHE A 262 -13.45 -17.43 -6.97
C PHE A 262 -14.74 -17.21 -6.23
N HIS A 263 -15.67 -18.15 -6.41
CA HIS A 263 -16.94 -18.17 -5.71
C HIS A 263 -16.83 -18.99 -4.43
N SER A 264 -17.71 -18.68 -3.48
CA SER A 264 -17.91 -19.55 -2.32
C SER A 264 -18.29 -20.95 -2.82
N PRO A 265 -17.70 -22.02 -2.24
CA PRO A 265 -18.12 -23.38 -2.55
C PRO A 265 -19.58 -23.64 -2.17
#